data_AF-A0A1J6KJE9-F1
#
_entry.id   AF-A0A1J6KJE9-F1
#
_cell.length_a   1.000
_cell.length_b   1.000
_cell.length_c   1.000
_cell.angle_alpha   90.00
_cell.angle_beta   90.00
_cell.angle_gamma   90.00
#
_symmetry.space_group_name_H-M   'P 1'
#
loop_
_entity.id
_entity.type
_entity.pdbx_description
1 polymer ?
#
loop_
_entity_poly.entity_id
_entity_poly.type
_entity_poly.pdbx_seq_one_letter_code
_entity_poly.pdbx_strand_id
1 'polypeptide(L)'
;ASAAARSVAADVKSAGVQQIINSVDVTCGLSLGEYTALAFAGAFSFEDGLNLVKLKGEASIIGLDSEKVHKLCDAANEEVDEANKVQTANFLCPLSFMNPVVSKLEVALGATEITTPRISVISNVDVQPYADPDTIKKILARQADLQIYQYKMLNLWNSIIAV
;
A
#
# COMPACT_ATOMS: atom_id res chain seq x y z
N ALA A 1 13.23 -14.81 -19.46
CA ALA A 1 11.91 -15.16 -18.87
C ALA A 1 11.58 -16.62 -19.21
N SER A 2 11.31 -17.45 -18.19
CA SER A 2 11.04 -18.90 -18.37
C SER A 2 9.72 -19.15 -19.12
N ALA A 3 9.53 -20.35 -19.65
CA ALA A 3 8.29 -20.76 -20.35
C ALA A 3 7.03 -20.60 -19.47
N ALA A 4 7.16 -20.75 -18.14
CA ALA A 4 6.07 -20.56 -17.18
C ALA A 4 5.56 -19.10 -17.14
N ALA A 5 6.45 -18.12 -17.17
CA ALA A 5 6.05 -16.71 -17.22
C ALA A 5 5.30 -16.34 -18.51
N ARG A 6 5.61 -17.03 -19.62
CA ARG A 6 4.90 -16.87 -20.89
C ARG A 6 3.52 -17.54 -20.90
N SER A 7 3.34 -18.66 -20.22
CA SER A 7 2.02 -19.32 -20.10
C SER A 7 1.06 -18.50 -19.24
N VAL A 8 1.51 -18.02 -18.07
CA VAL A 8 0.70 -17.15 -17.21
C VAL A 8 0.28 -15.87 -17.94
N ALA A 9 1.20 -15.25 -18.70
CA ALA A 9 0.88 -14.07 -19.51
C ALA A 9 -0.10 -14.37 -20.65
N ALA A 10 -0.13 -15.60 -21.17
CA ALA A 10 -1.09 -16.03 -22.18
C ALA A 10 -2.48 -16.31 -21.57
N ASP A 11 -2.52 -16.89 -20.36
CA ASP A 11 -3.75 -17.16 -19.63
C ASP A 11 -4.46 -15.87 -19.19
N VAL A 12 -3.68 -14.85 -18.78
CA VAL A 12 -4.21 -13.50 -18.48
C VAL A 12 -4.78 -12.81 -19.73
N LYS A 13 -4.27 -13.12 -20.92
CA LYS A 13 -4.78 -12.61 -22.20
C LYS A 13 -6.00 -13.36 -22.73
N SER A 14 -6.45 -14.42 -22.05
CA SER A 14 -7.68 -15.10 -22.43
C SER A 14 -8.87 -14.14 -22.33
N ALA A 15 -9.80 -14.24 -23.27
CA ALA A 15 -10.94 -13.31 -23.36
C ALA A 15 -11.78 -13.26 -22.07
N GLY A 16 -11.86 -14.37 -21.34
CA GLY A 16 -12.57 -14.43 -20.05
C GLY A 16 -11.88 -13.64 -18.94
N VAL A 17 -10.54 -13.68 -18.85
CA VAL A 17 -9.79 -12.92 -17.84
C VAL A 17 -9.81 -11.42 -18.15
N GLN A 18 -9.73 -11.04 -19.43
CA GLN A 18 -9.80 -9.62 -19.80
C GLN A 18 -11.18 -9.00 -19.48
N GLN A 19 -12.27 -9.75 -19.64
CA GLN A 19 -13.61 -9.31 -19.24
C GLN A 19 -13.71 -9.07 -17.73
N ILE A 20 -13.14 -9.96 -16.92
CA ILE A 20 -13.10 -9.80 -15.45
C ILE A 20 -12.28 -8.57 -15.07
N ILE A 21 -11.12 -8.34 -15.71
CA ILE A 21 -10.29 -7.14 -15.46
C ILE A 21 -11.06 -5.86 -15.81
N ASN A 22 -11.83 -5.88 -16.90
CA ASN A 22 -12.60 -4.72 -17.33
C ASN A 22 -13.84 -4.45 -16.45
N SER A 23 -14.30 -5.42 -15.66
CA SER A 23 -15.40 -5.25 -14.72
C SER A 23 -14.95 -4.79 -13.33
N VAL A 24 -13.66 -4.51 -13.13
CA VAL A 24 -13.15 -4.03 -11.84
C VAL A 24 -13.47 -2.54 -11.69
N ASP A 25 -14.31 -2.19 -10.72
CA ASP A 25 -14.70 -0.80 -10.44
C ASP A 25 -13.61 0.00 -9.71
N VAL A 26 -12.92 -0.66 -8.77
CA VAL A 26 -11.89 -0.07 -7.92
C VAL A 26 -10.79 -1.08 -7.62
N THR A 27 -9.56 -0.61 -7.40
CA THR A 27 -8.49 -1.43 -6.83
C THR A 27 -8.06 -0.87 -5.49
N CYS A 28 -7.54 -1.74 -4.62
CA CYS A 28 -7.02 -1.32 -3.33
C CYS A 28 -5.92 -2.29 -2.89
N GLY A 29 -5.02 -1.82 -2.02
CA GLY A 29 -3.99 -2.67 -1.46
C GLY A 29 -3.43 -2.11 -0.16
N LEU A 30 -3.07 -3.01 0.76
CA LEU A 30 -2.59 -2.62 2.09
C LEU A 30 -1.09 -2.32 2.06
N SER A 31 -0.71 -1.16 2.59
CA SER A 31 0.69 -0.74 2.73
C SER A 31 1.45 -0.77 1.40
N LEU A 32 2.33 -1.75 1.17
CA LEU A 32 3.04 -1.92 -0.11
C LEU A 32 2.11 -2.40 -1.23
N GLY A 33 1.01 -3.09 -0.88
CA GLY A 33 0.01 -3.55 -1.84
C GLY A 33 -0.69 -2.41 -2.59
N GLU A 34 -0.73 -1.20 -2.05
CA GLU A 34 -1.27 -0.03 -2.77
C GLU A 34 -0.45 0.28 -4.03
N TYR A 35 0.87 0.07 -4.00
CA TYR A 35 1.74 0.26 -5.17
C TYR A 35 1.45 -0.80 -6.24
N THR A 36 1.15 -2.04 -5.82
CA THR A 36 0.70 -3.09 -6.74
C THR A 36 -0.66 -2.74 -7.33
N ALA A 37 -1.60 -2.20 -6.54
CA ALA A 37 -2.90 -1.75 -7.03
C ALA A 37 -2.78 -0.60 -8.04
N LEU A 38 -1.87 0.36 -7.80
CA LEU A 38 -1.57 1.48 -8.69
C LEU A 38 -0.86 1.03 -9.98
N ALA A 39 0.13 0.14 -9.89
CA ALA A 39 0.77 -0.47 -11.06
C ALA A 39 -0.26 -1.25 -11.88
N PHE A 40 -1.09 -2.06 -11.21
CA PHE A 40 -2.17 -2.78 -11.87
C PHE A 40 -3.13 -1.80 -12.54
N ALA A 41 -3.51 -0.70 -11.91
CA ALA A 41 -4.40 0.32 -12.48
C ALA A 41 -3.73 1.20 -13.55
N GLY A 42 -2.43 1.03 -13.81
CA GLY A 42 -1.69 1.76 -14.84
C GLY A 42 -1.28 3.17 -14.42
N ALA A 43 -1.26 3.48 -13.12
CA ALA A 43 -0.80 4.79 -12.64
C ALA A 43 0.69 5.02 -12.93
N PHE A 44 1.51 3.96 -12.92
CA PHE A 44 2.93 3.99 -13.27
C PHE A 44 3.37 2.61 -13.81
N SER A 45 4.58 2.54 -14.37
CA SER A 45 5.14 1.28 -14.86
C SER A 45 5.42 0.29 -13.72
N PHE A 46 5.50 -1.01 -14.04
CA PHE A 46 5.84 -2.02 -13.04
C PHE A 46 7.23 -1.75 -12.44
N GLU A 47 8.18 -1.32 -13.26
CA GLU A 47 9.54 -0.99 -12.88
C GLU A 47 9.59 0.19 -11.91
N ASP A 48 8.83 1.26 -12.19
CA ASP A 48 8.70 2.41 -11.28
C ASP A 48 8.04 2.00 -9.97
N GLY A 49 6.96 1.22 -10.04
CA GLY A 49 6.29 0.67 -8.87
C GLY A 49 7.23 -0.16 -8.00
N LEU A 50 8.06 -1.01 -8.61
CA LEU A 50 9.03 -1.85 -7.91
C LEU A 50 10.14 -1.01 -7.27
N ASN A 51 10.61 0.04 -7.94
CA ASN A 51 11.60 0.97 -7.40
C ASN A 51 11.05 1.74 -6.18
N LEU A 52 9.80 2.22 -6.27
CA LEU A 52 9.13 2.90 -5.15
C LEU A 52 8.90 1.94 -3.98
N VAL A 53 8.47 0.70 -4.25
CA VAL A 53 8.32 -0.36 -3.23
C VAL A 53 9.66 -0.68 -2.57
N LYS A 54 10.74 -0.76 -3.34
CA LYS A 54 12.09 -0.97 -2.81
C LYS A 54 12.48 0.16 -1.86
N LEU A 55 12.33 1.42 -2.27
CA LEU A 55 12.65 2.58 -1.44
C LEU A 55 11.80 2.63 -0.16
N LYS A 56 10.51 2.32 -0.27
CA LYS A 56 9.62 2.22 0.90
C LYS A 56 9.96 1.02 1.80
N GLY A 57 10.40 -0.09 1.21
CA GLY A 57 10.91 -1.25 1.92
C GLY A 57 12.22 -0.97 2.65
N GLU A 58 13.12 -0.19 2.04
CA GLU A 58 14.34 0.33 2.69
C GLU A 58 14.01 1.28 3.85
N ALA A 59 12.87 2.00 3.79
CA ALA A 59 12.33 2.77 4.92
C ALA A 59 11.80 1.88 6.05
N SER A 60 11.44 0.64 5.74
CA SER A 60 10.85 -0.31 6.69
C SER A 60 11.90 -1.06 7.51
N ILE A 61 13.11 -0.52 7.67
CA ILE A 61 14.25 -1.20 8.29
C ILE A 61 14.79 -0.40 9.50
N ILE A 62 14.62 -1.02 10.70
CA ILE A 62 15.39 -0.92 11.98
C ILE A 62 15.00 0.09 13.08
N GLY A 63 14.56 -0.44 14.25
CA GLY A 63 14.85 0.10 15.62
C GLY A 63 13.75 0.66 16.57
N LEU A 64 12.46 0.31 16.52
CA LEU A 64 11.62 0.47 17.73
C LEU A 64 11.89 -0.73 18.63
N ASP A 65 12.29 -0.49 19.87
CA ASP A 65 12.50 -1.56 20.86
C ASP A 65 11.17 -2.29 21.11
N SER A 66 11.21 -3.62 21.08
CA SER A 66 10.00 -4.45 21.08
C SER A 66 9.15 -4.23 22.32
N GLU A 67 9.76 -3.96 23.48
CA GLU A 67 8.99 -3.69 24.71
C GLU A 67 8.17 -2.41 24.62
N LYS A 68 8.67 -1.36 23.97
CA LYS A 68 7.95 -0.10 23.82
C LYS A 68 6.73 -0.25 22.91
N VAL A 69 6.87 -1.04 21.85
CA VAL A 69 5.76 -1.33 20.93
C VAL A 69 4.66 -2.11 21.65
N HIS A 70 5.04 -3.13 22.44
CA HIS A 70 4.09 -3.90 23.23
C HIS A 70 3.32 -3.02 24.22
N LYS A 71 4.01 -2.14 24.96
CA LYS A 71 3.36 -1.20 25.89
C LYS A 71 2.35 -0.27 25.22
N LEU A 72 2.65 0.18 24.00
CA LEU A 72 1.73 1.03 23.24
C LEU A 72 0.51 0.25 22.73
N CYS A 73 0.71 -0.99 22.27
CA CYS A 73 -0.41 -1.87 21.92
C CYS A 73 -1.27 -2.17 23.13
N ASP A 74 -0.67 -2.46 24.29
CA ASP A 74 -1.40 -2.73 25.54
C ASP A 74 -2.23 -1.50 25.95
N ALA A 75 -1.64 -0.31 25.95
CA ALA A 75 -2.35 0.93 26.28
C ALA A 75 -3.50 1.23 25.30
N ALA A 76 -3.29 1.03 23.99
CA ALA A 76 -4.35 1.21 22.99
C ALA A 76 -5.48 0.16 23.14
N ASN A 77 -5.14 -1.04 23.61
CA ASN A 77 -6.09 -2.13 23.84
C ASN A 77 -6.98 -1.94 25.07
N GLU A 78 -6.59 -1.08 26.01
CA GLU A 78 -7.41 -0.76 27.18
C GLU A 78 -8.64 0.08 26.82
N GLU A 79 -8.61 0.80 25.69
CA GLU A 79 -9.68 1.71 25.26
C GLU A 79 -10.66 1.10 24.25
N VAL A 80 -10.46 -0.17 23.87
CA VAL A 80 -11.24 -0.83 22.81
C VAL A 80 -11.76 -2.20 23.26
N ASP A 81 -12.85 -2.66 22.65
CA ASP A 81 -13.36 -4.01 22.88
C ASP A 81 -12.46 -5.09 22.25
N GLU A 82 -12.67 -6.36 22.61
CA GLU A 82 -11.87 -7.49 22.12
C GLU A 82 -11.82 -7.59 20.58
N ALA A 83 -12.86 -7.15 19.87
CA ALA A 83 -12.89 -7.24 18.41
C ALA A 83 -12.01 -6.18 17.74
N ASN A 84 -11.71 -5.09 18.44
CA ASN A 84 -10.95 -3.95 17.94
C ASN A 84 -9.52 -3.89 18.49
N LYS A 85 -9.09 -4.91 19.25
CA LYS A 85 -7.73 -4.96 19.78
C LYS A 85 -6.68 -4.98 18.69
N VAL A 86 -5.62 -4.24 18.97
CA VAL A 86 -4.43 -4.04 18.17
C VAL A 86 -3.33 -4.97 18.66
N GLN A 87 -2.54 -5.51 17.73
CA GLN A 87 -1.34 -6.26 18.07
C GLN A 87 -0.22 -5.89 17.11
N THR A 88 1.01 -6.07 17.56
CA THR A 88 2.18 -5.83 16.72
C THR A 88 2.13 -6.79 15.53
N ALA A 89 1.83 -6.26 14.34
CA ALA A 89 1.83 -7.06 13.11
C ALA A 89 3.27 -7.37 12.62
N ASN A 90 4.22 -6.46 12.85
CA ASN A 90 5.66 -6.64 12.56
C ASN A 90 6.51 -5.57 13.29
N PHE A 91 7.76 -5.86 13.66
CA PHE A 91 8.69 -4.86 14.24
C PHE A 91 9.44 -4.13 13.12
N LEU A 92 8.90 -3.01 12.65
CA LEU A 92 9.51 -2.18 11.61
C LEU A 92 9.85 -0.78 12.15
N CYS A 93 11.07 -0.59 12.71
CA CYS A 93 11.79 0.71 12.82
C CYS A 93 11.25 1.85 13.73
N PRO A 94 12.08 2.72 14.39
CA PRO A 94 11.60 3.88 15.10
C PRO A 94 11.57 5.07 14.14
N LEU A 95 10.60 5.93 14.39
CA LEU A 95 10.31 7.13 13.60
C LEU A 95 11.51 8.11 13.50
N SER A 96 12.48 8.04 14.41
CA SER A 96 13.65 8.93 14.45
C SER A 96 14.68 8.72 13.33
N PHE A 97 14.60 7.63 12.56
CA PHE A 97 15.46 7.38 11.38
C PHE A 97 14.72 7.51 10.04
N MET A 98 13.45 7.93 10.06
CA MET A 98 12.59 7.94 8.87
C MET A 98 12.76 9.17 7.96
N ASN A 99 13.12 10.34 8.50
CA ASN A 99 13.25 11.57 7.71
C ASN A 99 14.13 11.43 6.45
N PRO A 100 15.33 10.80 6.51
CA PRO A 100 16.16 10.64 5.31
C PRO A 100 15.55 9.71 4.26
N VAL A 101 14.68 8.77 4.66
CA VAL A 101 14.07 7.82 3.73
C VAL A 101 12.75 8.33 3.17
N VAL A 102 11.96 9.03 3.98
CA VAL A 102 10.77 9.78 3.52
C VAL A 102 11.21 10.79 2.46
N SER A 103 12.27 11.57 2.70
CA SER A 103 12.78 12.50 1.68
C SER A 103 13.26 11.80 0.40
N LYS A 104 13.87 10.61 0.49
CA LYS A 104 14.25 9.83 -0.70
C LYS A 104 13.03 9.32 -1.46
N LEU A 105 12.01 8.88 -0.75
CA LEU A 105 10.76 8.43 -1.36
C LEU A 105 10.02 9.59 -2.02
N GLU A 106 9.96 10.77 -1.38
CA GLU A 106 9.38 11.98 -1.97
C GLU A 106 10.10 12.40 -3.26
N VAL A 107 11.44 12.39 -3.26
CA VAL A 107 12.23 12.67 -4.46
C VAL A 107 11.93 11.65 -5.56
N ALA A 108 11.85 10.36 -5.21
CA ALA A 108 11.52 9.32 -6.17
C ALA A 108 10.10 9.47 -6.73
N LEU A 109 9.10 9.73 -5.87
CA LEU A 109 7.72 10.02 -6.29
C LEU A 109 7.64 11.27 -7.19
N GLY A 110 8.48 12.27 -6.95
CA GLY A 110 8.61 13.45 -7.80
C GLY A 110 9.13 13.11 -9.19
N ALA A 111 10.12 12.21 -9.28
CA ALA A 111 10.74 11.76 -10.53
C ALA A 111 9.91 10.71 -11.29
N THR A 112 9.06 9.94 -10.60
CA THR A 112 8.18 8.96 -11.25
C THR A 112 7.09 9.67 -12.04
N GLU A 113 6.92 9.24 -13.29
CA GLU A 113 5.77 9.60 -14.10
C GLU A 113 4.54 8.87 -13.56
N ILE A 114 3.65 9.61 -12.90
CA ILE A 114 2.36 9.10 -12.46
C ILE A 114 1.31 9.66 -13.41
N THR A 115 0.50 8.77 -13.98
CA THR A 115 -0.58 9.08 -14.90
C THR A 115 -1.93 8.74 -14.26
N THR A 116 -3.02 9.22 -14.86
CA THR A 116 -4.36 8.90 -14.39
C THR A 116 -4.59 7.39 -14.52
N PRO A 117 -4.84 6.67 -13.41
CA PRO A 117 -5.08 5.24 -13.47
C PRO A 117 -6.40 4.95 -14.18
N ARG A 118 -6.45 3.85 -14.93
CA ARG A 118 -7.66 3.43 -15.65
C ARG A 118 -8.79 2.94 -14.72
N ILE A 119 -8.43 2.58 -13.49
CA ILE A 119 -9.33 2.14 -12.41
C ILE A 119 -8.98 3.00 -11.19
N SER A 120 -9.97 3.56 -10.52
CA SER A 120 -9.72 4.36 -9.31
C SER A 120 -9.10 3.49 -8.22
N VAL A 121 -8.11 4.03 -7.50
CA VAL A 121 -7.45 3.30 -6.41
C VAL A 121 -7.93 3.84 -5.08
N ILE A 122 -8.46 2.96 -4.22
CA ILE A 122 -8.79 3.32 -2.83
C ILE A 122 -7.50 3.37 -2.03
N SER A 123 -7.21 4.54 -1.46
CA SER A 123 -6.02 4.71 -0.64
C SER A 123 -6.17 4.02 0.71
N ASN A 124 -5.07 3.45 1.22
CA ASN A 124 -5.03 2.93 2.58
C ASN A 124 -4.85 4.01 3.66
N VAL A 125 -4.63 5.27 3.27
CA VAL A 125 -4.47 6.37 4.22
C VAL A 125 -5.81 6.82 4.79
N ASP A 126 -6.81 7.01 3.94
CA ASP A 126 -8.11 7.60 4.30
C ASP A 126 -9.33 6.90 3.68
N VAL A 127 -9.11 5.79 2.97
CA VAL A 127 -10.20 4.95 2.43
C VAL A 127 -11.01 5.70 1.37
N GLN A 128 -10.40 6.65 0.66
CA GLN A 128 -11.03 7.37 -0.46
C GLN A 128 -10.47 6.91 -1.82
N PRO A 129 -11.29 6.91 -2.89
CA PRO A 129 -10.83 6.62 -4.24
C PRO A 129 -10.10 7.82 -4.85
N TYR A 130 -8.95 7.56 -5.48
CA TYR A 130 -8.16 8.57 -6.17
C TYR A 130 -7.82 8.16 -7.60
N ALA A 131 -7.86 9.14 -8.50
CA ALA A 131 -7.44 9.03 -9.90
C ALA A 131 -6.57 10.22 -10.35
N ASP A 132 -6.50 11.29 -9.56
CA ASP A 132 -5.64 12.44 -9.88
C ASP A 132 -4.17 12.12 -9.54
N PRO A 133 -3.24 12.22 -10.51
CA PRO A 133 -1.84 11.86 -10.29
C PRO A 133 -1.14 12.66 -9.19
N ASP A 134 -1.41 13.96 -9.10
CA ASP A 134 -0.79 14.83 -8.10
C ASP A 134 -1.27 14.49 -6.69
N THR A 135 -2.54 14.15 -6.57
CA THR A 135 -3.14 13.68 -5.32
C THR A 135 -2.57 12.33 -4.92
N ILE A 136 -2.42 11.39 -5.87
CA ILE A 136 -1.79 10.08 -5.63
C ILE A 136 -0.36 10.26 -5.10
N LYS A 137 0.46 11.14 -5.70
CA LYS A 137 1.82 11.43 -5.21
C LYS A 137 1.83 11.90 -3.75
N LYS A 138 0.96 12.86 -3.43
CA LYS A 138 0.85 13.42 -2.06
C LYS A 138 0.43 12.36 -1.05
N ILE A 139 -0.51 11.49 -1.42
CA ILE A 139 -1.01 10.44 -0.54
C ILE A 139 0.04 9.37 -0.29
N LEU A 140 0.77 8.93 -1.32
CA LEU A 140 1.85 7.97 -1.17
C LEU A 140 3.00 8.52 -0.31
N ALA A 141 3.32 9.80 -0.43
CA ALA A 141 4.29 10.46 0.45
C ALA A 141 3.80 10.45 1.91
N ARG A 142 2.55 10.87 2.13
CA ARG A 142 1.91 10.87 3.46
C ARG A 142 1.82 9.47 4.07
N GLN A 143 1.67 8.44 3.24
CA GLN A 143 1.61 7.05 3.67
C GLN A 143 2.89 6.59 4.38
N ALA A 144 4.05 7.16 4.03
CA ALA A 144 5.31 6.83 4.67
C ALA A 144 5.36 7.30 6.13
N ASP A 145 4.71 8.43 6.45
CA ASP A 145 4.67 8.97 7.82
C ASP A 145 3.61 8.30 8.72
N LEU A 146 2.61 7.66 8.12
CA LEU A 146 1.42 7.17 8.80
C LEU A 146 1.43 5.65 9.01
N GLN A 147 2.50 5.09 9.57
CA GLN A 147 2.58 3.66 9.92
C GLN A 147 1.46 3.19 10.88
N ILE A 148 0.78 4.10 11.57
CA ILE A 148 -0.21 3.80 12.64
C ILE A 148 -1.67 3.75 12.12
N TYR A 149 -1.97 4.13 10.86
CA TYR A 149 -3.36 4.26 10.38
C TYR A 149 -3.93 3.06 9.60
N GLN A 150 -3.27 1.90 9.63
CA GLN A 150 -3.68 0.71 8.87
C GLN A 150 -5.04 0.11 9.32
N TYR A 151 -5.56 0.49 10.48
CA TYR A 151 -6.85 0.02 11.02
C TYR A 151 -8.06 0.38 10.17
N LYS A 152 -8.10 1.58 9.58
CA LYS A 152 -9.26 2.02 8.78
C LYS A 152 -9.43 1.17 7.51
N MET A 153 -8.33 0.78 6.88
CA MET A 153 -8.37 -0.07 5.70
C MET A 153 -8.75 -1.52 6.05
N LEU A 154 -8.29 -2.06 7.18
CA LEU A 154 -8.70 -3.39 7.65
C LEU A 154 -10.22 -3.48 7.84
N ASN A 155 -10.85 -2.43 8.37
CA ASN A 155 -12.30 -2.36 8.52
C ASN A 155 -13.05 -2.30 7.18
N LEU A 156 -12.51 -1.59 6.18
CA LEU A 156 -13.05 -1.64 4.81
C LEU A 156 -12.94 -3.05 4.24
N TRP A 157 -11.79 -3.72 4.39
CA TRP A 157 -11.59 -5.08 3.89
C TRP A 157 -12.55 -6.08 4.53
N ASN A 158 -12.82 -5.97 5.83
CA ASN A 158 -13.85 -6.77 6.50
C ASN A 158 -15.24 -6.53 5.91
N SER A 159 -15.53 -5.33 5.42
CA SER A 159 -16.82 -4.99 4.78
C SER A 159 -16.90 -5.44 3.32
N ILE A 160 -15.77 -5.56 2.61
CA ILE A 160 -15.70 -6.01 1.22
C ILE A 160 -15.62 -7.55 1.11
N ILE A 161 -14.93 -8.22 2.03
CA ILE A 161 -14.78 -9.69 2.05
C ILE A 161 -16.00 -10.39 2.71
N ALA A 162 -16.80 -9.68 3.51
CA ALA A 162 -17.99 -10.25 4.16
C ALA A 162 -19.23 -10.42 3.24
N VAL A 163 -19.04 -10.36 1.91
CA VAL A 163 -20.06 -10.67 0.89
C VAL A 163 -19.61 -11.91 0.11
#